data_AF-A0A2V8PSB5-F1
#
_entry.id   AF-A0A2V8PSB5-F1
#
_cell.length_a   1.000
_cell.length_b   1.000
_cell.length_c   1.000
_cell.angle_alpha   90.00
_cell.angle_beta   90.00
_cell.angle_gamma   90.00
#
_symmetry.space_group_name_H-M   'P 1'
#
loop_
_entity.id
_entity.type
_entity.pdbx_description
1 polymer ?
#
loop_
_entity_poly.entity_id
_entity_poly.type
_entity_poly.pdbx_seq_one_letter_code
_entity_poly.pdbx_strand_id
1 'polypeptide(L)'
;MTNNKPKPFKYKFVNEGSNLLLELTNATKETLKRVEILTVFLKNEDALGWGPSQVHIRFEPVERILPAEKSILHHTIWINGKQAGPENHHLQKLQVIDGELNPYVLDISWQDTEGKTRFQRIPVGH
;
A
#
# COMPACT_ATOMS: atom_id res chain seq x y z
N MET A 1 10.96 -1.34 25.47
CA MET A 1 9.79 -0.44 25.46
C MET A 1 9.01 -0.69 24.17
N THR A 2 7.91 -1.42 24.23
CA THR A 2 7.05 -1.65 23.06
C THR A 2 6.33 -0.34 22.74
N ASN A 3 6.66 0.25 21.59
CA ASN A 3 6.07 1.49 21.10
C ASN A 3 4.61 1.21 20.70
N ASN A 4 3.72 1.12 21.67
CA ASN A 4 2.29 0.80 21.53
C ASN A 4 1.48 2.00 20.99
N LYS A 5 2.05 2.74 20.03
CA LYS A 5 1.29 3.78 19.34
C LYS A 5 0.25 3.07 18.46
N PRO A 6 -1.04 3.42 18.57
CA PRO A 6 -2.08 2.82 17.74
C PRO A 6 -1.72 3.02 16.28
N LYS A 7 -1.75 1.93 15.50
CA LYS A 7 -1.55 1.99 14.05
C LYS A 7 -2.67 2.86 13.46
N PRO A 8 -2.36 3.97 12.79
CA PRO A 8 -3.38 4.92 12.34
C PRO A 8 -4.27 4.35 11.24
N PHE A 9 -3.80 3.32 10.54
CA PHE A 9 -4.53 2.67 9.47
C PHE A 9 -4.77 1.18 9.75
N LYS A 10 -5.98 0.74 9.43
CA LYS A 10 -6.27 -0.66 9.08
C LYS A 10 -6.38 -0.75 7.56
N TYR A 11 -5.91 -1.83 6.96
CA TYR A 11 -5.97 -2.01 5.51
C TYR A 11 -6.44 -3.41 5.14
N LYS A 12 -7.05 -3.52 3.97
CA LYS A 12 -7.46 -4.79 3.35
C LYS A 12 -7.42 -4.66 1.84
N PHE A 13 -6.92 -5.68 1.16
CA PHE A 13 -7.07 -5.77 -0.29
C PHE A 13 -8.41 -6.43 -0.65
N VAL A 14 -9.14 -5.83 -1.59
CA VAL A 14 -10.43 -6.31 -2.08
C VAL A 14 -10.28 -6.61 -3.57
N ASN A 15 -10.57 -7.85 -3.96
CA ASN A 15 -10.58 -8.24 -5.36
C ASN A 15 -11.92 -7.86 -6.00
N GLU A 16 -11.85 -7.14 -7.10
CA GLU A 16 -12.99 -6.81 -7.96
C GLU A 16 -12.66 -7.25 -9.39
N GLY A 17 -12.85 -8.54 -9.68
CA GLY A 17 -12.51 -9.12 -10.99
C GLY A 17 -11.00 -9.10 -11.25
N SER A 18 -10.57 -8.43 -12.31
CA SER A 18 -9.16 -8.22 -12.66
C SER A 18 -8.49 -7.08 -11.88
N ASN A 19 -9.24 -6.34 -11.06
CA ASN A 19 -8.73 -5.20 -10.31
C ASN A 19 -8.53 -5.55 -8.84
N LEU A 20 -7.41 -5.06 -8.27
CA LEU A 20 -7.13 -5.09 -6.85
C LEU A 20 -7.40 -3.71 -6.25
N LEU A 21 -8.30 -3.62 -5.29
CA LEU A 21 -8.58 -2.38 -4.56
C LEU A 21 -7.94 -2.44 -3.18
N LEU A 22 -7.50 -1.28 -2.68
CA LEU A 22 -7.05 -1.14 -1.31
C LEU A 22 -8.11 -0.42 -0.49
N GLU A 23 -8.72 -1.15 0.44
CA GLU A 23 -9.54 -0.56 1.50
C GLU A 23 -8.60 -0.05 2.60
N LEU A 24 -8.63 1.24 2.87
CA LEU A 24 -7.92 1.88 3.96
C LEU A 24 -8.93 2.46 4.95
N THR A 25 -8.82 2.08 6.22
CA THR A 25 -9.66 2.62 7.30
C THR A 25 -8.81 3.44 8.26
N ASN A 26 -9.24 4.67 8.54
CA ASN A 26 -8.65 5.50 9.58
C ASN A 26 -9.09 4.98 10.96
N ALA A 27 -8.15 4.41 11.71
CA ALA A 27 -8.38 3.85 13.04
C ALA A 27 -8.20 4.89 14.17
N THR A 28 -7.92 6.15 13.83
CA THR A 28 -7.72 7.24 14.78
C THR A 28 -9.03 8.02 15.01
N LYS A 29 -8.99 8.95 15.98
CA LYS A 29 -10.07 9.92 16.21
C LYS A 29 -9.87 11.23 15.44
N GLU A 30 -8.81 11.32 14.63
CA GLU A 30 -8.40 12.53 13.93
C GLU A 30 -8.66 12.40 12.43
N THR A 31 -8.84 13.52 11.73
CA THR A 31 -8.90 13.50 10.27
C THR A 31 -7.48 13.44 9.72
N LEU A 32 -7.21 12.47 8.84
CA LEU A 32 -5.92 12.32 8.16
C LEU A 32 -6.04 12.97 6.78
N LYS A 33 -5.10 13.82 6.40
CA LYS A 33 -5.13 14.57 5.12
C LYS A 33 -4.02 14.10 4.19
N ARG A 34 -4.19 14.32 2.88
CA ARG A 34 -3.19 14.02 1.84
C ARG A 34 -2.55 12.66 2.03
N VAL A 35 -3.39 11.63 2.15
CA VAL A 35 -2.96 10.26 2.36
C VAL A 35 -2.44 9.72 1.04
N GLU A 36 -1.18 9.31 0.99
CA GLU A 36 -0.57 8.71 -0.19
C GLU A 36 -0.03 7.33 0.16
N ILE A 37 -0.18 6.40 -0.77
CA ILE A 37 0.28 5.02 -0.62
C ILE A 37 1.31 4.79 -1.71
N LEU A 38 2.56 4.71 -1.28
CA LEU A 38 3.67 5.05 -2.15
C LEU A 38 4.09 3.90 -3.04
N THR A 39 4.29 2.67 -2.54
CA THR A 39 4.62 1.49 -3.35
C THR A 39 4.68 0.22 -2.50
N VAL A 40 4.32 -0.90 -3.14
CA VAL A 40 4.67 -2.26 -2.75
C VAL A 40 5.90 -2.78 -3.51
N PHE A 41 6.99 -3.11 -2.81
CA PHE A 41 8.17 -3.75 -3.40
C PHE A 41 8.03 -5.27 -3.40
N LEU A 42 8.07 -5.89 -4.57
CA LEU A 42 8.26 -7.33 -4.69
C LEU A 42 9.76 -7.61 -4.70
N LYS A 43 10.28 -8.44 -3.80
CA LYS A 43 11.62 -9.00 -3.99
C LYS A 43 11.62 -9.79 -5.30
N ASN A 44 12.53 -9.48 -6.22
CA ASN A 44 12.76 -10.31 -7.39
C ASN A 44 13.58 -11.53 -6.94
N GLU A 45 13.02 -12.72 -7.07
CA GLU A 45 13.81 -13.97 -6.99
C GLU A 45 14.52 -14.26 -8.32
N ASP A 46 13.99 -13.77 -9.45
CA ASP A 46 14.48 -14.10 -10.80
C ASP A 46 15.52 -13.12 -11.39
N ALA A 47 15.90 -12.06 -10.67
CA ALA A 47 16.90 -11.14 -11.18
C ALA A 47 18.31 -11.61 -10.79
N LEU A 48 19.03 -12.20 -11.74
CA LEU A 48 20.49 -12.38 -11.75
C LEU A 48 21.30 -11.06 -11.65
N GLY A 49 20.71 -9.97 -11.17
CA GLY A 49 21.28 -8.63 -11.16
C GLY A 49 20.84 -7.84 -9.94
N TRP A 50 21.83 -7.31 -9.22
CA TRP A 50 21.66 -6.39 -8.11
C TRP A 50 21.04 -5.07 -8.63
N GLY A 51 19.73 -4.90 -8.50
CA GLY A 51 19.02 -3.69 -8.90
C GLY A 51 17.72 -3.48 -8.12
N PRO A 52 17.27 -2.22 -7.94
CA PRO A 52 16.00 -1.94 -7.27
C PRO A 52 14.84 -2.60 -8.04
N SER A 53 13.83 -3.03 -7.30
CA SER A 53 12.66 -3.71 -7.87
C SER A 53 12.02 -2.86 -8.96
N GLN A 54 11.81 -3.43 -10.15
CA GLN A 54 11.40 -2.69 -11.36
C GLN A 54 9.90 -2.41 -11.43
N VAL A 55 9.12 -2.95 -10.48
CA VAL A 55 7.66 -2.85 -10.45
C VAL A 55 7.22 -2.07 -9.23
N HIS A 56 6.45 -1.01 -9.47
CA HIS A 56 5.84 -0.16 -8.45
C HIS A 56 4.33 -0.18 -8.62
N ILE A 57 3.59 -0.38 -7.53
CA ILE A 57 2.13 -0.27 -7.54
C ILE A 57 1.77 0.96 -6.71
N ARG A 58 1.24 1.98 -7.37
CA ARG A 58 0.84 3.24 -6.73
C ARG A 58 -0.67 3.26 -6.60
N PHE A 59 -1.18 3.65 -5.45
CA PHE A 59 -2.62 3.92 -5.28
C PHE A 59 -2.91 5.40 -5.43
N GLU A 60 -4.15 5.71 -5.82
CA GLU A 60 -4.62 7.08 -5.90
C GLU A 60 -4.51 7.78 -4.55
N PRO A 61 -4.01 9.03 -4.51
CA PRO A 61 -3.93 9.79 -3.28
C PRO A 61 -5.33 10.16 -2.79
N VAL A 62 -5.51 10.20 -1.46
CA VAL A 62 -6.76 10.61 -0.81
C VAL A 62 -6.58 11.98 -0.19
N GLU A 63 -7.46 12.92 -0.52
CA GLU A 63 -7.40 14.25 0.05
C GLU A 63 -7.59 14.25 1.57
N ARG A 64 -8.53 13.43 2.07
CA ARG A 64 -8.77 13.23 3.50
C ARG A 64 -9.47 11.90 3.80
N ILE A 65 -9.24 11.37 5.00
CA ILE A 65 -9.97 10.24 5.57
C ILE A 65 -10.42 10.62 6.98
N LEU A 66 -11.73 10.69 7.19
CA LEU A 66 -12.36 11.00 8.48
C LEU A 66 -12.17 9.85 9.48
N PRO A 67 -12.36 10.10 10.79
CA PRO A 67 -12.30 9.04 11.81
C PRO A 67 -13.26 7.89 11.48
N ALA A 68 -12.75 6.65 11.55
CA ALA A 68 -13.49 5.42 11.21
C ALA A 68 -14.00 5.31 9.76
N GLU A 69 -13.69 6.28 8.90
CA GLU A 69 -14.05 6.23 7.48
C GLU A 69 -13.20 5.19 6.75
N LYS A 70 -13.84 4.56 5.76
CA LYS A 70 -13.23 3.66 4.80
C LYS A 70 -13.05 4.38 3.47
N SER A 71 -11.85 4.30 2.90
CA SER A 71 -11.56 4.75 1.54
C SER A 71 -11.18 3.55 0.69
N ILE A 72 -11.77 3.46 -0.49
CA ILE A 72 -11.47 2.44 -1.49
C ILE A 72 -10.58 3.08 -2.55
N LEU A 73 -9.40 2.52 -2.74
CA LEU A 73 -8.35 3.11 -3.56
C LEU A 73 -8.05 2.24 -4.76
N HIS A 74 -8.14 2.85 -5.93
CA HIS A 74 -7.68 2.26 -7.17
C HIS A 74 -6.16 2.34 -7.26
N HIS A 75 -5.58 1.44 -8.05
CA HIS A 75 -4.15 1.37 -8.25
C HIS A 75 -3.79 1.63 -9.71
N THR A 76 -2.56 2.05 -9.91
CA THR A 76 -1.87 2.08 -11.19
C THR A 76 -0.58 1.30 -11.05
N ILE A 77 -0.33 0.37 -11.97
CA ILE A 77 0.91 -0.40 -12.02
C ILE A 77 1.92 0.38 -12.86
N TRP A 78 3.14 0.50 -12.35
CA TRP A 78 4.26 1.13 -13.02
C TRP A 78 5.40 0.13 -13.13
N ILE A 79 5.90 -0.10 -14.35
CA ILE A 79 7.05 -0.96 -14.63
C ILE A 79 8.12 -0.11 -15.29
N ASN A 80 9.32 -0.04 -14.70
CA ASN A 80 10.41 0.80 -15.20
C ASN A 80 9.99 2.26 -15.47
N GLY A 81 9.17 2.83 -14.58
CA GLY A 81 8.68 4.20 -14.68
C GLY A 81 7.60 4.44 -15.74
N LYS A 82 7.04 3.40 -16.36
CA LYS A 82 5.92 3.50 -17.31
C LYS A 82 4.68 2.80 -16.77
N GLN A 83 3.50 3.41 -16.98
CA GLN A 83 2.23 2.78 -16.62
C GLN A 83 2.03 1.50 -17.43
N ALA A 84 1.74 0.39 -16.74
CA ALA A 84 1.42 -0.89 -17.32
C ALA A 84 -0.09 -1.14 -17.31
N GLY A 85 -0.58 -1.95 -18.24
CA GLY A 85 -2.00 -2.32 -18.33
C GLY A 85 -2.49 -3.21 -17.17
N PRO A 86 -3.80 -3.49 -17.08
CA PRO A 86 -4.40 -4.28 -16.00
C PRO A 86 -4.04 -5.78 -16.06
N GLU A 87 -3.55 -6.27 -17.19
CA GLU A 87 -3.14 -7.66 -17.38
C GLU A 87 -1.78 -7.93 -16.72
N ASN A 88 -1.75 -8.09 -15.39
CA ASN A 88 -0.49 -8.24 -14.70
C ASN A 88 -0.57 -9.21 -13.51
N HIS A 89 0.07 -10.36 -13.69
CA HIS A 89 0.47 -11.34 -12.67
C HIS A 89 1.14 -10.71 -11.41
N HIS A 90 1.61 -9.47 -11.50
CA HIS A 90 2.12 -8.70 -10.36
C HIS A 90 1.07 -8.40 -9.28
N LEU A 91 -0.21 -8.22 -9.64
CA LEU A 91 -1.28 -7.99 -8.64
C LEU A 91 -1.56 -9.24 -7.81
N GLN A 92 -1.38 -10.43 -8.38
CA GLN A 92 -1.53 -11.69 -7.66
C GLN A 92 -0.51 -11.80 -6.52
N LYS A 93 0.67 -11.19 -6.67
CA LYS A 93 1.69 -11.15 -5.60
C LYS A 93 1.33 -10.26 -4.41
N LEU A 94 0.35 -9.37 -4.57
CA LEU A 94 -0.25 -8.61 -3.46
C LEU A 94 -1.32 -9.40 -2.72
N GLN A 95 -1.78 -10.50 -3.30
CA GLN A 95 -2.68 -11.40 -2.62
C GLN A 95 -1.83 -12.30 -1.73
N VAL A 96 -2.20 -12.38 -0.45
CA VAL A 96 -1.58 -13.33 0.47
C VAL A 96 -1.98 -14.73 -0.02
N ILE A 97 -1.01 -15.48 -0.52
CA ILE A 97 -1.15 -16.92 -0.76
C ILE A 97 -0.81 -17.59 0.56
N ASP A 98 -1.74 -18.38 1.10
CA ASP A 98 -1.55 -19.08 2.36
C ASP A 98 -0.33 -20.00 2.28
N GLY A 99 0.66 -19.79 3.16
CA GLY A 99 1.92 -20.51 3.18
C GLY A 99 3.07 -19.94 2.32
N GLU A 100 2.85 -18.88 1.54
CA GLU A 100 3.94 -18.19 0.81
C GLU A 100 4.35 -16.87 1.47
N LEU A 101 5.64 -16.79 1.81
CA LEU A 101 6.31 -15.54 2.15
C LEU A 101 6.34 -14.65 0.90
N ASN A 102 5.33 -13.81 0.72
CA ASN A 102 5.37 -12.70 -0.22
C ASN A 102 5.75 -11.42 0.54
N PRO A 103 7.05 -11.14 0.77
CA PRO A 103 7.48 -10.01 1.58
C PRO A 103 7.34 -8.74 0.75
N TYR A 104 6.27 -8.02 1.01
CA TYR A 104 6.03 -6.75 0.37
C TYR A 104 5.71 -5.70 1.42
N VAL A 105 6.09 -4.46 1.15
CA VAL A 105 6.02 -3.38 2.14
C VAL A 105 5.00 -2.36 1.67
N LEU A 106 4.04 -2.02 2.53
CA LEU A 106 3.10 -0.94 2.30
C LEU A 106 3.60 0.33 2.99
N ASP A 107 4.08 1.28 2.20
CA ASP A 107 4.51 2.59 2.66
C ASP A 107 3.36 3.60 2.51
N ILE A 108 2.95 4.21 3.63
CA ILE A 108 1.85 5.17 3.71
C ILE A 108 2.36 6.49 4.28
N SER A 109 2.09 7.60 3.62
CA SER A 109 2.30 8.95 4.15
C SER A 109 0.96 9.68 4.31
N TRP A 110 0.90 10.60 5.27
CA TRP A 110 -0.26 11.46 5.48
C TRP A 110 0.14 12.74 6.21
N GLN A 111 -0.70 13.76 6.17
CA GLN A 111 -0.63 14.93 7.03
C GLN A 111 -1.56 14.75 8.23
N ASP A 112 -1.03 14.97 9.44
CA ASP A 112 -1.85 15.04 10.66
C ASP A 112 -2.62 16.37 10.76
N THR A 113 -3.37 16.55 11.86
CA THR A 113 -4.17 17.77 12.08
C THR A 113 -3.33 19.04 12.18
N GLU A 114 -2.03 18.92 12.51
CA GLU A 114 -1.07 20.03 12.57
C GLU A 114 -0.45 20.33 11.20
N GLY A 115 -0.81 19.57 10.16
CA GLY A 115 -0.25 19.67 8.82
C GLY A 115 1.12 19.00 8.68
N LYS A 116 1.58 18.27 9.69
CA LYS A 116 2.87 17.60 9.68
C LYS A 116 2.78 16.28 8.93
N THR A 117 3.70 16.07 8.00
CA THR A 117 3.82 14.80 7.30
C THR A 117 4.29 13.70 8.24
N ARG A 118 3.54 12.60 8.25
CA ARG A 118 3.81 11.37 8.97
C ARG A 118 3.97 10.24 7.97
N PHE A 119 4.59 9.17 8.44
CA PHE A 119 4.92 8.02 7.63
C PHE A 119 4.72 6.74 8.44
N GLN A 120 4.20 5.72 7.77
CA GLN A 120 4.05 4.37 8.32
C GLN A 120 4.49 3.37 7.26
N ARG A 121 5.37 2.47 7.68
CA ARG A 121 5.78 1.30 6.91
C ARG A 121 5.12 0.06 7.50
N ILE A 122 4.39 -0.70 6.69
CA ILE A 122 3.72 -1.94 7.10
C ILE A 122 4.32 -3.10 6.30
N PRO A 123 5.12 -3.99 6.92
CA PRO A 123 5.53 -5.22 6.26
C PRO A 123 4.32 -6.16 6.13
N VAL A 124 4.15 -6.75 4.95
CA VAL A 124 3.11 -7.74 4.62
C VAL A 124 3.82 -9.00 4.11
N GLY A 125 3.47 -10.16 4.65
CA GLY A 125 4.17 -11.43 4.43
C GLY A 125 4.81 -11.94 5.72
N HIS A 126 4.37 -13.11 6.18
CA HIS A 126 4.85 -13.81 7.38
C HIS A 126 5.23 -15.24 7.04
#